data_AF-Q84J63-F1
#
_entry.id   AF-Q84J63-F1
#
_cell.length_a   1.000
_cell.length_b   1.000
_cell.length_c   1.000
_cell.angle_alpha   90.00
_cell.angle_beta   90.00
_cell.angle_gamma   90.00
#
_symmetry.space_group_name_H-M   'P 1'
#
loop_
_entity.id
_entity.type
_entity.pdbx_description
1 polymer ?
#
loop_
_entity_poly.entity_id
_entity_poly.type
_entity_poly.pdbx_seq_one_letter_code
_entity_poly.pdbx_strand_id
1 'polypeptide(L)'
;KNPIGHGRFLSCMDSVWHPQCFRCFACNKPISEYEFAMHEDQPYHKSCYKDFFHPKCDVCKNFIPTNRNGLIEYRAHPFWMQKYCPSHEDDGTPRCCSCERMEPMDIKYITLDDGRKLCLECLNSSIMDTPECQQLYMDIQEFFEGLNMKVEQQVPILLVERQALNEALETEKNGHHLPET
;
A
#
# COMPACT_ATOMS: atom_id res chain seq x y z
N LYS A 1 -39.81 -10.39 27.61
CA LYS A 1 -38.99 -9.40 28.35
C LYS A 1 -39.24 -9.60 29.83
N ASN A 2 -38.25 -10.07 30.58
CA ASN A 2 -38.38 -10.26 32.02
C ASN A 2 -38.17 -8.91 32.73
N PRO A 3 -38.91 -8.60 33.81
CA PRO A 3 -38.74 -7.35 34.54
C PRO A 3 -37.31 -7.26 35.13
N ILE A 4 -36.79 -6.04 35.20
CA ILE A 4 -35.54 -5.73 35.89
C ILE A 4 -35.89 -5.66 37.39
N GLY A 5 -35.78 -6.80 38.08
CA GLY A 5 -36.08 -6.90 39.52
C GLY A 5 -35.04 -6.22 40.41
N HIS A 6 -35.17 -6.41 41.74
CA HIS A 6 -34.18 -5.95 42.73
C HIS A 6 -32.84 -6.70 42.56
N GLY A 7 -31.95 -6.16 41.73
CA GLY A 7 -30.62 -6.72 41.45
C GLY A 7 -29.71 -5.66 40.80
N ARG A 8 -28.46 -6.02 40.47
CA ARG A 8 -27.56 -5.13 39.74
C ARG A 8 -28.10 -4.93 38.31
N PHE A 9 -28.30 -3.68 37.91
CA PHE A 9 -28.73 -3.29 36.56
C PHE A 9 -27.75 -2.26 35.98
N LEU A 10 -27.66 -2.20 34.66
CA LEU A 10 -26.85 -1.21 33.94
C LEU A 10 -27.78 -0.16 33.34
N SER A 11 -27.47 1.12 33.48
CA SER A 11 -28.21 2.21 32.86
C SER A 11 -27.32 2.86 31.79
N CYS A 12 -27.66 2.68 30.53
CA CYS A 12 -26.93 3.25 29.39
C CYS A 12 -27.85 3.27 28.14
N MET A 13 -27.54 4.15 27.18
CA MET A 13 -28.34 4.33 25.95
C MET A 13 -29.82 4.65 26.27
N ASP A 14 -30.07 5.54 27.23
CA ASP A 14 -31.41 5.92 27.72
C ASP A 14 -32.29 4.72 28.12
N SER A 15 -31.67 3.59 28.45
CA SER A 15 -32.31 2.32 28.75
C SER A 15 -31.65 1.64 29.94
N VAL A 16 -32.37 0.69 30.53
CA VAL A 16 -31.86 -0.14 31.62
C VAL A 16 -31.73 -1.58 31.14
N TRP A 17 -30.59 -2.19 31.41
CA TRP A 17 -30.22 -3.52 30.93
C TRP A 17 -29.93 -4.44 32.10
N HIS A 18 -30.34 -5.71 32.00
CA HIS A 18 -29.70 -6.74 32.82
C HIS A 18 -28.22 -6.84 32.41
N PRO A 19 -27.28 -7.02 33.36
CA PRO A 19 -25.86 -7.15 33.04
C PRO A 19 -25.56 -8.25 32.00
N GLN A 20 -26.37 -9.30 31.96
CA GLN A 20 -26.24 -10.42 31.00
C GLN A 20 -26.91 -10.16 29.64
N CYS A 21 -27.71 -9.11 29.52
CA CYS A 21 -28.40 -8.72 28.29
C CYS A 21 -27.68 -7.62 27.53
N PHE A 22 -26.85 -6.81 28.20
CA PHE A 22 -25.97 -5.85 27.54
C PHE A 22 -24.75 -6.58 26.96
N ARG A 23 -24.78 -6.87 25.66
CA ARG A 23 -23.82 -7.76 24.99
C ARG A 23 -23.13 -7.05 23.83
N CYS A 24 -21.85 -7.34 23.66
CA CYS A 24 -21.07 -6.86 22.53
C CYS A 24 -21.62 -7.45 21.23
N PHE A 25 -21.91 -6.60 20.25
CA PHE A 25 -22.46 -7.00 18.97
C PHE A 25 -21.48 -7.89 18.17
N ALA A 26 -20.17 -7.68 18.31
CA ALA A 26 -19.17 -8.48 17.60
C ALA A 26 -18.98 -9.91 18.15
N CYS A 27 -18.93 -10.09 19.47
CA CYS A 27 -18.59 -11.39 20.08
C CYS A 27 -19.75 -12.03 20.86
N ASN A 28 -20.88 -11.35 20.98
CA ASN A 28 -22.09 -11.75 21.70
C ASN A 28 -21.90 -12.07 23.20
N LYS A 29 -20.75 -11.69 23.77
CA LYS A 29 -20.47 -11.82 25.21
C LYS A 29 -20.97 -10.58 25.96
N PRO A 30 -21.39 -10.73 27.22
CA PRO A 30 -21.77 -9.60 28.07
C PRO A 30 -20.64 -8.56 28.16
N ILE A 31 -21.01 -7.28 28.16
CA ILE A 31 -20.10 -6.18 28.44
C ILE A 31 -20.23 -5.85 29.93
N SER A 32 -19.24 -6.27 30.71
CA SER A 32 -19.14 -5.97 32.14
C SER A 32 -18.17 -4.82 32.45
N GLU A 33 -17.49 -4.31 31.43
CA GLU A 33 -16.56 -3.18 31.53
C GLU A 33 -17.32 -1.87 31.80
N TYR A 34 -16.72 -0.96 32.55
CA TYR A 34 -17.30 0.36 32.81
C TYR A 34 -17.35 1.23 31.55
N GLU A 35 -16.39 1.04 30.65
CA GLU A 35 -16.31 1.78 29.40
C GLU A 35 -16.47 0.82 28.21
N PHE A 36 -17.25 1.24 27.22
CA PHE A 36 -17.52 0.49 26.00
C PHE A 36 -17.53 1.43 24.79
N ALA A 37 -17.56 0.86 23.59
CA ALA A 37 -17.64 1.64 22.35
C ALA A 37 -19.01 1.46 21.70
N MET A 38 -19.48 2.50 21.03
CA MET A 38 -20.74 2.51 20.29
C MET A 38 -20.47 2.71 18.79
N HIS A 39 -21.07 1.87 17.96
CA HIS A 39 -21.09 2.02 16.51
C HIS A 39 -22.52 1.79 16.02
N GLU A 40 -23.12 2.74 15.29
CA GLU A 40 -24.48 2.58 14.72
C GLU A 40 -25.51 2.05 15.74
N ASP A 41 -25.53 2.65 16.94
CA ASP A 41 -26.40 2.25 18.06
C ASP A 41 -26.21 0.81 18.58
N GLN A 42 -25.11 0.14 18.21
CA GLN A 42 -24.73 -1.17 18.73
C GLN A 42 -23.54 -1.05 19.72
N PRO A 43 -23.61 -1.72 20.88
CA PRO A 43 -22.52 -1.71 21.86
C PRO A 43 -21.45 -2.76 21.53
N TYR A 44 -20.18 -2.40 21.73
CA TYR A 44 -19.02 -3.26 21.54
C TYR A 44 -18.09 -3.18 22.75
N HIS A 45 -17.38 -4.27 23.06
CA HIS A 45 -16.16 -4.17 23.87
C HIS A 45 -15.18 -3.20 23.20
N LYS A 46 -14.41 -2.42 23.95
CA LYS A 46 -13.40 -1.51 23.37
C LYS A 46 -12.40 -2.25 22.47
N SER A 47 -12.00 -3.45 22.87
CA SER A 47 -11.13 -4.34 22.08
C SER A 47 -11.79 -4.78 20.79
N CYS A 48 -13.02 -5.30 20.86
CA CYS A 48 -13.77 -5.71 19.68
C CYS A 48 -14.02 -4.54 18.72
N TYR A 49 -14.38 -3.36 19.22
CA TYR A 49 -14.51 -2.18 18.37
C TYR A 49 -13.19 -1.85 17.66
N LYS A 50 -12.07 -1.86 18.40
CA LYS A 50 -10.75 -1.64 17.84
C LYS A 50 -10.43 -2.66 16.74
N ASP A 51 -10.69 -3.94 16.97
CA ASP A 51 -10.36 -4.99 16.02
C ASP A 51 -11.11 -4.88 14.68
N PHE A 52 -12.35 -4.37 14.71
CA PHE A 52 -13.19 -4.23 13.53
C PHE A 52 -13.01 -2.88 12.81
N PHE A 53 -12.85 -1.80 13.55
CA PHE A 53 -12.94 -0.44 12.99
C PHE A 53 -11.61 0.32 13.00
N HIS A 54 -10.63 -0.10 13.81
CA HIS A 54 -9.35 0.58 13.85
C HIS A 54 -8.50 0.18 12.63
N PRO A 55 -8.05 1.13 11.79
CA PRO A 55 -7.25 0.79 10.63
C PRO A 55 -5.91 0.17 11.06
N LYS A 56 -5.50 -0.83 10.30
CA LYS A 56 -4.17 -1.44 10.36
C LYS A 56 -3.28 -0.85 9.28
N CYS A 57 -2.00 -0.71 9.60
CA CYS A 57 -0.95 -0.31 8.68
C CYS A 57 -0.66 -1.46 7.71
N ASP A 58 -0.67 -1.21 6.41
CA ASP A 58 -0.36 -2.21 5.39
C ASP A 58 1.14 -2.56 5.37
N VAL A 59 1.99 -1.73 5.99
CA VAL A 59 3.43 -1.94 6.13
C VAL A 59 3.74 -2.79 7.36
N CYS A 60 3.53 -2.26 8.58
CA CYS A 60 3.90 -2.97 9.82
C CYS A 60 2.83 -3.92 10.37
N LYS A 61 1.65 -3.99 9.74
CA LYS A 61 0.49 -4.85 10.11
C LYS A 61 -0.14 -4.58 11.47
N ASN A 62 0.39 -3.62 12.23
CA ASN A 62 -0.17 -3.18 13.50
C ASN A 62 -1.32 -2.18 13.29
N PHE A 63 -2.16 -2.00 14.31
CA PHE A 63 -3.09 -0.87 14.35
C PHE A 63 -2.32 0.44 14.28
N ILE A 64 -2.77 1.36 13.43
CA ILE A 64 -2.16 2.68 13.31
C ILE A 64 -2.34 3.41 14.63
N PRO A 65 -1.31 3.99 15.26
CA PRO A 65 -1.48 4.65 16.56
C PRO A 65 -2.30 5.94 16.44
N THR A 66 -2.99 6.32 17.51
CA THR A 66 -3.58 7.65 17.64
C THR A 66 -2.50 8.68 17.96
N ASN A 67 -2.63 9.89 17.43
CA ASN A 67 -1.77 11.02 17.77
C ASN A 67 -2.07 11.52 19.20
N ARG A 68 -1.37 12.58 19.63
CA ARG A 68 -1.53 13.18 20.98
C ARG A 68 -2.95 13.71 21.25
N ASN A 69 -3.72 14.01 20.20
CA ASN A 69 -5.09 14.48 20.30
C ASN A 69 -6.11 13.33 20.29
N GLY A 70 -5.66 12.07 20.28
CA GLY A 70 -6.51 10.89 20.21
C GLY A 70 -7.09 10.61 18.81
N LEU A 71 -6.62 11.32 17.78
CA LEU A 71 -7.08 11.13 16.39
C LEU A 71 -6.19 10.11 15.68
N ILE A 72 -6.80 9.29 14.83
CA ILE A 72 -6.09 8.33 13.99
C ILE A 72 -5.68 9.05 12.71
N GLU A 73 -4.37 9.22 12.52
CA GLU A 73 -3.81 9.82 11.31
C GLU A 73 -2.93 8.78 10.60
N TYR A 74 -3.20 8.60 9.31
CA TYR A 74 -2.41 7.73 8.45
C TYR A 74 -2.03 8.44 7.16
N ARG A 75 -1.04 7.88 6.47
CA ARG A 75 -0.71 8.24 5.09
C ARG A 75 -1.25 7.17 4.17
N ALA A 76 -1.54 7.56 2.93
CA ALA A 76 -2.02 6.64 1.91
C ALA A 76 -1.28 6.90 0.62
N HIS A 77 -0.88 5.83 -0.06
CA HIS A 77 -0.36 5.95 -1.42
C HIS A 77 -1.48 6.46 -2.35
N PRO A 78 -1.24 7.50 -3.19
CA PRO A 78 -2.28 8.14 -4.01
C PRO A 78 -3.07 7.18 -4.91
N PHE A 79 -2.38 6.23 -5.52
CA PHE A 79 -2.98 5.29 -6.49
C PHE A 79 -3.41 3.95 -5.88
N TRP A 80 -2.55 3.31 -5.09
CA TRP A 80 -2.77 1.94 -4.59
C TRP A 80 -3.59 1.85 -3.31
N MET A 81 -3.99 2.99 -2.72
CA MET A 81 -4.68 3.06 -1.43
C MET A 81 -3.96 2.31 -0.28
N GLN A 82 -2.66 2.05 -0.42
CA GLN A 82 -1.84 1.45 0.63
C GLN A 82 -1.80 2.42 1.81
N LYS A 83 -2.42 2.07 2.93
CA LYS A 83 -2.49 2.90 4.14
C LYS A 83 -1.39 2.51 5.11
N TYR A 84 -0.70 3.49 5.68
CA TYR A 84 0.44 3.22 6.55
C TYR A 84 0.64 4.27 7.63
N CYS A 85 1.38 3.88 8.67
CA CYS A 85 1.76 4.77 9.76
C CYS A 85 2.59 5.94 9.23
N PRO A 86 2.36 7.19 9.70
CA PRO A 86 3.17 8.34 9.27
C PRO A 86 4.68 8.17 9.51
N SER A 87 5.09 7.36 10.50
CA SER A 87 6.50 7.07 10.80
C SER A 87 7.24 6.34 9.68
N HIS A 88 6.54 5.70 8.73
CA HIS A 88 7.19 5.02 7.61
C HIS A 88 7.67 6.01 6.54
N GLU A 89 7.33 7.30 6.64
CA GLU A 89 7.86 8.33 5.75
C GLU A 89 9.36 8.57 5.98
N ASP A 90 9.84 8.33 7.20
CA ASP A 90 11.17 8.72 7.65
C ASP A 90 11.97 7.59 8.34
N ASP A 91 11.41 6.39 8.52
CA ASP A 91 12.09 5.26 9.17
C ASP A 91 12.99 4.41 8.24
N GLY A 92 13.07 4.76 6.96
CA GLY A 92 13.85 4.03 5.97
C GLY A 92 13.15 2.79 5.40
N THR A 93 11.85 2.63 5.61
CA THR A 93 11.04 1.59 4.94
C THR A 93 11.25 1.68 3.42
N PRO A 94 11.71 0.61 2.77
CA PRO A 94 12.01 0.69 1.34
C PRO A 94 10.74 0.87 0.50
N ARG A 95 10.90 1.48 -0.68
CA ARG A 95 9.83 1.66 -1.66
C ARG A 95 10.19 0.97 -2.97
N CYS A 96 9.18 0.45 -3.66
CA CYS A 96 9.33 -0.07 -5.00
C CYS A 96 9.72 1.08 -5.96
N CYS A 97 10.79 0.92 -6.73
CA CYS A 97 11.28 1.94 -7.65
C CYS A 97 10.39 2.16 -8.88
N SER A 98 9.41 1.27 -9.12
CA SER A 98 8.47 1.36 -10.23
C SER A 98 7.11 1.93 -9.80
N CYS A 99 6.53 1.44 -8.70
CA CYS A 99 5.18 1.82 -8.27
C CYS A 99 5.11 2.58 -6.93
N GLU A 100 6.26 2.87 -6.31
CA GLU A 100 6.43 3.64 -5.07
C GLU A 100 5.74 3.09 -3.80
N ARG A 101 5.05 1.94 -3.89
CA ARG A 101 4.54 1.22 -2.72
C ARG A 101 5.66 0.91 -1.74
N MET A 102 5.38 1.09 -0.45
CA MET A 102 6.28 0.71 0.63
C MET A 102 6.31 -0.81 0.79
N GLU A 103 7.48 -1.34 1.11
CA GLU A 103 7.73 -2.75 1.40
C GLU A 103 7.03 -3.17 2.70
N PRO A 104 6.02 -4.08 2.65
CA PRO A 104 5.39 -4.59 3.86
C PRO A 104 6.34 -5.44 4.70
N MET A 105 6.17 -5.44 6.02
CA MET A 105 7.01 -6.22 6.94
C MET A 105 6.97 -7.73 6.67
N ASP A 106 5.86 -8.23 6.13
CA ASP A 106 5.63 -9.64 5.82
C ASP A 106 5.99 -10.03 4.38
N ILE A 107 6.43 -9.08 3.55
CA ILE A 107 6.76 -9.30 2.13
C ILE A 107 8.11 -8.69 1.83
N LYS A 108 9.03 -9.50 1.30
CA LYS A 108 10.34 -9.02 0.90
C LYS A 108 10.35 -8.57 -0.56
N TYR A 109 10.77 -7.34 -0.82
CA TYR A 109 11.02 -6.84 -2.17
C TYR A 109 12.36 -7.36 -2.69
N ILE A 110 12.47 -7.49 -4.02
CA ILE A 110 13.73 -7.86 -4.67
C ILE A 110 14.64 -6.66 -4.70
N THR A 111 15.94 -6.88 -4.44
CA THR A 111 16.97 -5.84 -4.52
C THR A 111 17.70 -6.01 -5.84
N LEU A 112 17.77 -4.93 -6.61
CA LEU A 112 18.53 -4.87 -7.85
C LEU A 112 20.01 -4.59 -7.54
N ASP A 113 20.87 -4.77 -8.54
CA ASP A 113 22.33 -4.62 -8.37
C ASP A 113 22.73 -3.19 -7.96
N ASP A 114 21.96 -2.19 -8.37
CA ASP A 114 22.13 -0.78 -7.99
C ASP A 114 21.52 -0.41 -6.63
N GLY A 115 21.04 -1.40 -5.86
CA GLY A 115 20.45 -1.24 -4.54
C GLY A 115 18.98 -0.81 -4.52
N ARG A 116 18.36 -0.52 -5.68
CA ARG A 116 16.91 -0.25 -5.75
C ARG A 116 16.10 -1.48 -5.37
N LYS A 117 14.86 -1.26 -4.96
CA LYS A 117 13.91 -2.31 -4.57
C LYS A 117 12.76 -2.40 -5.57
N LEU A 118 12.33 -3.61 -5.88
CA LEU A 118 11.18 -3.87 -6.75
C LEU A 118 10.19 -4.79 -6.02
N CYS A 119 8.91 -4.41 -6.01
CA CYS A 119 7.87 -5.29 -5.50
C CYS A 119 7.63 -6.46 -6.46
N LEU A 120 7.08 -7.56 -5.96
CA LEU A 120 6.86 -8.78 -6.75
C LEU A 120 5.91 -8.56 -7.94
N GLU A 121 4.93 -7.67 -7.80
CA GLU A 121 4.02 -7.34 -8.92
C GLU A 121 4.73 -6.58 -10.04
N CYS A 122 5.59 -5.60 -9.72
CA CYS A 122 6.36 -4.89 -10.73
C CYS A 122 7.46 -5.75 -11.34
N LEU A 123 7.99 -6.72 -10.57
CA LEU A 123 8.95 -7.71 -11.06
C LEU A 123 8.34 -8.59 -12.14
N ASN A 124 7.07 -8.98 -12.02
CA ASN A 124 6.41 -9.81 -13.03
C ASN A 124 6.31 -9.14 -14.41
N SER A 125 6.41 -7.81 -14.48
CA SER A 125 6.37 -7.03 -15.72
C SER A 125 7.69 -6.32 -16.03
N SER A 126 8.75 -6.55 -15.27
CA SER A 126 10.04 -5.92 -15.51
C SER A 126 10.78 -6.65 -16.63
N ILE A 127 11.34 -5.89 -17.57
CA ILE A 127 12.29 -6.39 -18.55
C ILE A 127 13.67 -6.36 -17.90
N MET A 128 14.27 -7.53 -17.71
CA MET A 128 15.54 -7.71 -17.00
C MET A 128 16.66 -8.18 -17.92
N ASP A 129 16.35 -8.52 -19.17
CA ASP A 129 17.33 -8.81 -20.22
C ASP A 129 16.89 -8.27 -21.60
N THR A 130 17.84 -8.13 -22.52
CA THR A 130 17.55 -7.66 -23.88
C THR A 130 16.62 -8.61 -24.66
N PRO A 131 16.79 -9.96 -24.61
CA PRO A 131 15.89 -10.89 -25.28
C PRO A 131 14.41 -10.75 -24.92
N GLU A 132 14.07 -10.45 -23.67
CA GLU A 132 12.69 -10.22 -23.21
C GLU A 132 12.03 -9.04 -23.95
N CYS A 133 12.80 -8.06 -24.41
CA CYS A 133 12.31 -6.91 -25.17
C CYS A 133 12.11 -7.22 -26.67
N GLN A 134 12.68 -8.32 -27.18
CA GLN A 134 12.72 -8.60 -28.61
C GLN A 134 11.33 -8.71 -29.22
N GLN A 135 10.38 -9.33 -28.52
CA GLN A 135 9.01 -9.46 -29.00
C GLN A 135 8.35 -8.09 -29.17
N LEU A 136 8.48 -7.21 -28.17
CA LEU A 136 7.95 -5.85 -28.23
C LEU A 136 8.56 -5.06 -29.39
N TYR A 137 9.86 -5.22 -29.65
CA TYR A 137 10.51 -4.58 -30.78
C TYR A 137 9.94 -5.01 -32.13
N MET A 138 9.71 -6.32 -32.32
CA MET A 138 9.10 -6.83 -33.56
C MET A 138 7.67 -6.30 -33.73
N ASP A 139 6.88 -6.27 -32.65
CA ASP A 139 5.52 -5.71 -32.67
C ASP A 139 5.52 -4.22 -33.08
N ILE A 140 6.49 -3.44 -32.60
CA ILE A 140 6.68 -2.03 -33.00
C ILE A 140 7.02 -1.93 -34.48
N GLN A 141 7.95 -2.76 -34.99
CA GLN A 141 8.31 -2.74 -36.41
C GLN A 141 7.13 -3.07 -37.31
N GLU A 142 6.34 -4.10 -36.98
CA GLU A 142 5.14 -4.48 -37.71
C GLU A 142 4.09 -3.37 -37.71
N PHE A 143 3.89 -2.71 -36.56
CA PHE A 143 2.97 -1.57 -36.46
C PHE A 143 3.34 -0.44 -37.44
N PHE A 144 4.61 -0.03 -37.48
CA PHE A 144 5.07 1.02 -38.39
C PHE A 144 5.06 0.60 -39.86
N GLU A 145 5.37 -0.66 -40.17
CA GLU A 145 5.21 -1.21 -41.51
C GLU A 145 3.74 -1.16 -41.97
N GLY A 146 2.79 -1.46 -41.08
CA GLY A 146 1.36 -1.31 -41.33
C GLY A 146 0.91 0.14 -41.63
N LEU A 147 1.66 1.14 -41.16
CA LEU A 147 1.48 2.56 -41.49
C LEU A 147 2.23 2.99 -42.75
N ASN A 148 2.84 2.05 -43.49
CA ASN A 148 3.70 2.31 -44.64
C ASN A 148 4.93 3.17 -44.28
N MET A 149 5.42 3.03 -43.04
CA MET A 149 6.58 3.72 -42.46
C MET A 149 7.64 2.69 -42.02
N LYS A 150 8.01 1.78 -42.92
CA LYS A 150 8.94 0.69 -42.60
C LYS A 150 10.27 1.21 -42.03
N VAL A 151 10.65 0.73 -40.86
CA VAL A 151 11.93 1.03 -40.22
C VAL A 151 12.97 0.02 -40.70
N GLU A 152 13.79 0.40 -41.68
CA GLU A 152 14.83 -0.47 -42.26
C GLU A 152 16.12 -0.53 -41.43
N GLN A 153 16.34 0.46 -40.57
CA GLN A 153 17.52 0.53 -39.72
C GLN A 153 17.43 -0.50 -38.58
N GLN A 154 18.55 -1.19 -38.30
CA GLN A 154 18.67 -2.00 -37.09
C GLN A 154 18.99 -1.08 -35.91
N VAL A 155 18.00 -0.85 -35.05
CA VAL A 155 18.18 -0.06 -33.83
C VAL A 155 18.65 -0.99 -32.71
N PRO A 156 19.87 -0.84 -32.16
CA PRO A 156 20.35 -1.69 -31.08
C PRO A 156 19.55 -1.44 -29.80
N ILE A 157 19.02 -2.50 -29.20
CA ILE A 157 18.38 -2.45 -27.88
C ILE A 157 19.40 -2.84 -26.83
N LEU A 158 19.72 -1.89 -25.96
CA LEU A 158 20.67 -2.08 -24.88
C LEU A 158 19.92 -1.96 -23.54
N LEU A 159 20.02 -3.00 -22.71
CA LEU A 159 19.63 -2.89 -21.32
C LEU A 159 20.70 -2.05 -20.60
N VAL A 160 20.31 -0.92 -20.05
CA VAL A 160 21.21 0.02 -19.39
C VAL A 160 20.75 0.32 -17.97
N GLU A 161 21.71 0.51 -17.07
CA GLU A 161 21.43 1.00 -15.72
C GLU A 161 21.05 2.49 -15.73
N ARG A 162 20.42 2.93 -14.65
CA ARG A 162 20.04 4.33 -14.45
C ARG A 162 21.23 5.30 -14.62
N GLN A 163 22.43 4.86 -14.24
CA GLN A 163 23.62 5.70 -14.35
C GLN A 163 23.98 5.99 -15.83
N ALA A 164 24.00 4.97 -16.68
CA ALA A 164 24.25 5.14 -18.11
C ALA A 164 23.19 6.05 -18.78
N LEU A 165 21.92 5.94 -18.37
CA LEU A 165 20.86 6.83 -18.86
C LEU A 165 21.08 8.29 -18.44
N ASN A 166 21.46 8.53 -17.18
CA ASN A 166 21.75 9.87 -16.68
C ASN A 166 22.98 10.48 -17.38
N GLU A 167 24.03 9.70 -17.61
CA GLU A 167 25.24 10.14 -18.32
C GLU A 167 24.94 10.54 -19.77
N ALA A 168 24.09 9.77 -20.47
CA ALA A 168 23.63 10.11 -21.81
C ALA A 168 22.85 11.45 -21.81
N LEU A 169 21.91 11.63 -20.88
CA LEU A 169 21.12 12.86 -20.76
C LEU A 169 21.98 14.10 -20.47
N GLU A 170 23.00 13.99 -19.63
CA GLU A 170 23.93 15.08 -19.35
C GLU A 170 24.82 15.39 -20.57
N THR A 171 25.19 14.37 -21.36
CA THR A 171 25.94 14.56 -22.61
C THR A 171 25.13 15.29 -23.66
N GLU A 172 23.85 14.96 -23.81
CA GLU A 172 22.93 15.64 -24.73
C GLU A 172 22.68 17.10 -24.33
N LYS A 173 22.50 17.39 -23.03
CA LYS A 173 22.38 18.77 -22.51
C LYS A 173 23.62 19.62 -22.82
N ASN A 174 24.80 18.99 -22.89
CA ASN A 174 26.06 19.65 -23.15
C ASN A 174 26.41 19.79 -24.65
N GLY A 175 25.51 19.40 -25.56
CA GLY A 175 25.48 19.90 -26.94
C GLY A 175 26.55 19.37 -27.91
N HIS A 176 27.17 18.23 -27.64
CA HIS A 176 28.02 17.58 -28.66
C HIS A 176 27.21 16.57 -29.48
N HIS A 177 26.56 17.07 -30.55
CA HIS A 177 26.30 16.22 -31.71
C HIS A 177 27.67 15.76 -32.25
N LEU A 178 28.06 14.52 -31.97
CA LEU A 178 29.06 13.84 -32.78
C LEU A 178 28.43 13.60 -34.16
N PRO A 179 29.06 14.02 -35.27
CA PRO A 179 28.59 13.61 -36.58
C PRO A 179 28.77 12.09 -36.66
N GLU A 180 27.68 11.37 -36.90
CA GLU A 180 27.74 9.97 -37.31
C GLU A 180 28.59 9.88 -38.58
N THR A 181 29.66 9.10 -38.53
CA THR A 181 30.53 8.77 -39.67
C THR A 181 29.90 7.70 -40.56
#